data_AF-A0A966PT75-F1
#
_entry.id   AF-A0A966PT75-F1
#
_cell.length_a   1.000
_cell.length_b   1.000
_cell.length_c   1.000
_cell.angle_alpha   90.00
_cell.angle_beta   90.00
_cell.angle_gamma   90.00
#
_symmetry.space_group_name_H-M   'P 1'
#
loop_
_entity.id
_entity.type
_entity.pdbx_description
1 polymer ?
#
loop_
_entity_poly.entity_id
_entity_poly.type
_entity_poly.pdbx_seq_one_letter_code
_entity_poly.pdbx_strand_id
1 'polypeptide(L)' 'MTDSRLLSIAAGVHPELAPADMVTTAAAAGWPACGIWFDGNTWTDATSREVRRRLD' A
#
# COMPACT_ATOMS: atom_id res chain seq x y z
N MET A 1 0.16 -6.67 26.96
CA MET A 1 0.16 -5.92 25.69
C MET A 1 -1.30 -5.72 25.32
N THR A 2 -1.79 -4.49 25.21
CA THR A 2 -3.12 -4.24 24.68
C THR A 2 -3.13 -4.72 23.24
N ASP A 3 -3.99 -5.69 22.95
CA ASP A 3 -4.17 -6.27 21.62
C ASP A 3 -4.79 -5.20 20.70
N SER A 4 -3.94 -4.29 20.21
CA SER A 4 -4.39 -3.15 19.42
C SER A 4 -4.71 -3.64 18.01
N ARG A 5 -5.98 -3.53 17.63
CA ARG A 5 -6.46 -3.83 16.28
C ARG A 5 -5.60 -3.13 15.23
N LEU A 6 -5.09 -3.88 14.26
CA LEU A 6 -4.39 -3.32 13.10
C LEU A 6 -5.39 -2.54 12.24
N LEU A 7 -5.14 -1.24 12.06
CA LEU A 7 -5.93 -0.38 11.19
C LEU A 7 -5.22 -0.23 9.84
N SER A 8 -5.93 -0.51 8.75
CA SER A 8 -5.39 -0.41 7.39
C SER A 8 -6.20 0.61 6.58
N ILE A 9 -5.51 1.47 5.84
CA ILE A 9 -6.16 2.36 4.87
C ILE A 9 -6.43 1.58 3.58
N ALA A 10 -7.68 1.62 3.09
CA ALA A 10 -8.07 0.91 1.88
C ALA A 10 -7.58 1.63 0.61
N ALA A 11 -7.08 0.88 -0.37
CA ALA A 11 -6.59 1.45 -1.64
C ALA A 11 -7.63 2.32 -2.37
N GLY A 12 -8.91 1.93 -2.31
CA GLY A 12 -10.00 2.61 -3.01
C GLY A 12 -10.30 4.04 -2.55
N VAL A 13 -9.72 4.51 -1.44
CA VAL A 13 -9.85 5.91 -1.01
C VAL A 13 -8.98 6.86 -1.83
N HIS A 14 -7.97 6.32 -2.54
CA HIS A 14 -7.07 7.05 -3.42
C HIS A 14 -6.82 6.26 -4.72
N PRO A 15 -7.82 6.15 -5.61
CA PRO A 15 -7.72 5.33 -6.83
C PRO A 15 -6.66 5.80 -7.82
N GLU A 16 -6.24 7.07 -7.74
CA GLU A 16 -5.23 7.66 -8.62
C GLU A 16 -3.79 7.39 -8.16
N LEU A 17 -3.58 6.87 -6.96
CA LEU A 17 -2.23 6.52 -6.49
C LEU A 17 -1.79 5.20 -7.12
N ALA A 18 -0.58 5.19 -7.67
CA ALA A 18 0.06 3.95 -8.08
C ALA A 18 0.28 3.04 -6.86
N PRO A 19 0.30 1.70 -7.02
CA PRO A 19 0.37 0.76 -5.91
C PRO A 19 1.52 1.02 -4.93
N ALA A 20 2.70 1.35 -5.47
CA ALA A 20 3.86 1.65 -4.64
C ALA A 20 3.73 3.01 -3.95
N ASP A 21 3.12 4.01 -4.59
CA ASP A 21 2.95 5.36 -4.01
C ASP A 21 1.97 5.31 -2.83
N MET A 22 0.95 4.46 -2.93
CA MET A 22 0.03 4.17 -1.82
C MET A 22 0.77 3.72 -0.56
N VAL A 23 1.81 2.88 -0.68
CA VAL A 23 2.63 2.43 0.48
C VAL A 23 3.33 3.62 1.13
N THR A 24 4.04 4.43 0.34
CA THR A 24 4.75 5.62 0.84
C THR A 24 3.78 6.60 1.50
N THR A 25 2.64 6.87 0.85
CA THR A 25 1.64 7.82 1.36
C THR A 25 0.99 7.33 2.64
N ALA A 26 0.64 6.03 2.74
CA ALA A 26 0.05 5.45 3.93
C ALA A 26 1.00 5.54 5.13
N ALA A 27 2.28 5.19 4.93
CA ALA A 27 3.30 5.30 5.97
C ALA A 27 3.50 6.75 6.43
N ALA A 28 3.62 7.69 5.49
CA ALA A 28 3.74 9.12 5.79
C ALA A 28 2.51 9.69 6.54
N ALA A 29 1.32 9.13 6.29
CA ALA A 29 0.08 9.49 6.96
C ALA A 29 -0.14 8.76 8.31
N GLY A 30 0.80 7.91 8.74
CA GLY A 30 0.76 7.22 10.03
C GLY A 30 -0.10 5.96 10.06
N TRP A 31 -0.48 5.41 8.92
CA TRP A 31 -1.19 4.14 8.86
C TRP A 31 -0.22 2.97 9.01
N PRO A 32 -0.46 2.01 9.92
CA PRO A 32 0.42 0.85 10.11
C PRO A 32 0.27 -0.21 9.02
N ALA A 33 -0.76 -0.10 8.16
CA ALA A 33 -0.98 -0.96 7.00
C ALA A 33 -1.76 -0.21 5.91
N CYS A 34 -1.66 -0.69 4.68
CA CYS A 34 -2.48 -0.22 3.56
C CYS A 34 -2.89 -1.38 2.65
N GLY A 35 -4.03 -1.25 1.99
CA GLY A 35 -4.31 -1.96 0.77
C GLY A 35 -3.62 -1.28 -0.43
N ILE A 36 -3.35 -2.06 -1.47
CA ILE A 36 -2.90 -1.56 -2.78
C ILE A 36 -3.84 -2.09 -3.86
N TRP A 37 -4.09 -1.28 -4.89
CA TRP A 37 -4.91 -1.71 -6.01
C TRP A 37 -4.11 -2.63 -6.93
N PHE A 38 -4.76 -3.66 -7.47
CA PHE A 38 -4.17 -4.61 -8.41
C PHE A 38 -5.01 -4.67 -9.69
N ASP A 39 -4.34 -4.55 -10.83
CA ASP A 39 -4.91 -4.82 -12.16
C ASP A 39 -3.96 -5.76 -12.91
N GLY A 40 -4.43 -6.94 -13.26
CA GLY A 40 -3.61 -7.99 -13.88
C GLY A 40 -3.11 -7.65 -15.28
N ASN A 41 -3.69 -6.66 -15.95
CA ASN A 41 -3.23 -6.22 -17.27
C ASN A 41 -2.02 -5.28 -17.20
N THR A 42 -1.88 -4.57 -16.08
CA THR A 42 -0.83 -3.54 -15.89
C THR A 42 0.18 -3.93 -14.81
N TRP A 43 -0.14 -4.93 -13.98
CA TRP A 43 0.77 -5.42 -12.95
C TRP A 43 1.92 -6.21 -13.54
N THR A 44 3.15 -5.88 -13.13
CA THR A 44 4.37 -6.57 -13.56
C THR A 44 5.25 -6.91 -12.36
N ASP A 45 6.25 -7.76 -12.55
CA ASP A 45 7.25 -8.02 -11.53
C ASP A 45 7.99 -6.75 -11.07
N ALA A 46 8.09 -5.74 -11.94
CA ALA A 46 8.67 -4.45 -11.58
C ALA A 46 7.81 -3.75 -10.53
N THR A 47 6.48 -3.76 -10.68
CA THR A 47 5.54 -3.22 -9.68
C THR A 47 5.70 -3.96 -8.35
N SER A 48 5.78 -5.29 -8.36
CA SER A 48 6.00 -6.09 -7.14
C SER A 48 7.30 -5.73 -6.42
N ARG A 49 8.40 -5.60 -7.16
CA ARG A 49 9.71 -5.20 -6.60
C ARG A 49 9.66 -3.80 -6.00
N GLU A 50 8.99 -2.87 -6.68
CA GLU A 50 8.90 -1.48 -6.24
C GLU A 50 8.02 -1.32 -5.00
N VAL A 51 6.90 -2.07 -4.92
CA VAL A 51 6.10 -2.17 -3.69
C VAL A 51 6.94 -2.72 -2.54
N ARG A 52 7.67 -3.82 -2.77
CA ARG A 52 8.53 -4.42 -1.74
C ARG A 52 9.57 -3.44 -1.22
N ARG A 53 10.25 -2.73 -2.12
CA ARG A 53 11.29 -1.74 -1.79
C ARG A 53 10.80 -0.64 -0.84
N ARG A 54 9.51 -0.34 -0.82
CA ARG A 54 8.90 0.72 0.02
C ARG A 54 8.34 0.21 1.34
N LEU A 55 8.27 -1.12 1.51
CA LEU A 55 7.90 -1.77 2.76
C LEU A 55 9.11 -2.01 3.68
N ASP A 56 10.32 -2.07 3.11
CA ASP A 56 11.59 -2.16 3.84
C ASP A 56 12.02 -0.78 4.38
#